data_AF-A0A2E7SKI7-F1
#
_entry.id   AF-A0A2E7SKI7-F1
#
_cell.length_a   1.000
_cell.length_b   1.000
_cell.length_c   1.000
_cell.angle_alpha   90.00
_cell.angle_beta   90.00
_cell.angle_gamma   90.00
#
_symmetry.space_group_name_H-M   'P 1'
#
loop_
_entity.id
_entity.type
_entity.pdbx_description
1 polymer ?
#
loop_
_entity_poly.entity_id
_entity_poly.type
_entity_poly.pdbx_seq_one_letter_code
_entity_poly.pdbx_strand_id
1 'polypeptide(L)'
;MHSDLRADNLLFTREGNRVFLVDWQGASKGPAGFDLSYFITMSLTVDSRRKNEKILLDHYFNAIKAAGKEIDQTELFESYVDGILYGLVVACSLPLISDEKEERVKELATVMTRRSIEALKDHNRF
;
A
#
# COMPACT_ATOMS: atom_id res chain seq x y z
N MET A 1 3.26 -10.37 6.18
CA MET A 1 3.18 -9.28 5.20
C MET A 1 3.57 -9.82 3.83
N HIS A 2 3.00 -9.27 2.78
CA HIS A 2 3.36 -9.49 1.38
C HIS A 2 4.56 -8.63 0.97
N SER A 3 4.64 -7.42 1.52
CA SER A 3 5.67 -6.39 1.28
C SER A 3 5.69 -5.74 -0.11
N ASP A 4 4.98 -6.30 -1.09
CA ASP A 4 4.70 -5.65 -2.38
C ASP A 4 3.20 -5.76 -2.75
N LEU A 5 2.29 -5.52 -1.80
CA LEU A 5 0.85 -5.67 -2.06
C LEU A 5 0.32 -4.47 -2.86
N ARG A 6 0.18 -4.63 -4.17
CA ARG A 6 -0.35 -3.62 -5.10
C ARG A 6 -1.34 -4.25 -6.09
N ALA A 7 -2.16 -3.45 -6.74
CA ALA A 7 -3.26 -3.93 -7.58
C ALA A 7 -2.84 -4.87 -8.72
N ASP A 8 -1.62 -4.73 -9.23
CA ASP A 8 -0.99 -5.60 -10.23
C ASP A 8 -0.62 -6.99 -9.69
N ASN A 9 -0.50 -7.14 -8.37
CA ASN A 9 -0.32 -8.43 -7.69
C ASN A 9 -1.65 -9.07 -7.24
N LEU A 10 -2.79 -8.55 -7.73
CA LEU A 10 -4.13 -9.10 -7.49
C LEU A 10 -4.69 -9.77 -8.75
N LEU A 11 -5.11 -11.03 -8.62
CA LEU A 11 -5.87 -11.73 -9.65
C LEU A 11 -7.31 -11.89 -9.20
N PHE A 12 -8.25 -11.40 -9.99
CA PHE A 12 -9.68 -11.51 -9.72
C PHE A 12 -10.29 -12.66 -10.52
N THR A 13 -11.20 -13.41 -9.90
CA THR A 13 -12.03 -14.36 -10.66
C THR A 13 -12.93 -13.63 -11.65
N ARG A 14 -13.34 -14.32 -12.71
CA ARG A 14 -14.25 -13.74 -13.72
C ARG A 14 -15.57 -13.31 -13.11
N GLU A 15 -16.02 -14.01 -12.08
CA GLU A 15 -17.23 -13.69 -11.31
C GLU A 15 -17.05 -12.52 -10.33
N GLY A 16 -15.81 -12.05 -10.12
CA GLY A 16 -15.49 -10.92 -9.23
C GLY A 16 -15.66 -11.19 -7.73
N ASN A 17 -15.85 -12.46 -7.34
CA ASN A 17 -16.17 -12.84 -5.96
C ASN A 17 -14.96 -13.35 -5.15
N ARG A 18 -13.81 -13.54 -5.80
CA ARG A 18 -12.56 -13.98 -5.16
C ARG A 18 -11.39 -13.21 -5.73
N VAL A 19 -10.41 -12.96 -4.87
CA VAL A 19 -9.13 -12.36 -5.20
C VAL A 19 -8.02 -13.29 -4.76
N PHE A 20 -6.99 -13.44 -5.58
CA PHE A 20 -5.77 -14.17 -5.27
C PHE A 20 -4.60 -13.19 -5.26
N LEU A 21 -3.76 -13.30 -4.23
CA LEU A 21 -2.50 -12.58 -4.15
C LEU A 21 -1.41 -13.42 -4.81
N VAL A 22 -0.62 -12.80 -5.67
CA VAL A 22 0.55 -13.40 -6.32
C VAL A 22 1.79 -12.59 -6.03
N ASP A 23 2.96 -13.15 -6.37
CA ASP A 23 4.26 -12.52 -6.18
C ASP A 23 4.69 -12.34 -4.70
N TRP A 24 4.75 -13.46 -3.99
CA TRP A 24 5.11 -13.53 -2.57
C TRP A 24 6.63 -13.42 -2.28
N GLN A 25 7.44 -12.95 -3.23
CA GLN A 25 8.91 -12.89 -3.06
C GLN A 25 9.36 -11.98 -1.91
N GLY A 26 8.54 -10.98 -1.55
CA GLY A 26 8.78 -10.06 -0.43
C GLY A 26 8.20 -10.53 0.91
N ALA A 27 7.65 -11.75 1.01
CA ALA A 27 6.90 -12.18 2.18
C ALA A 27 7.76 -12.15 3.47
N SER A 28 7.28 -11.46 4.49
CA SER A 28 8.02 -11.24 5.73
C SER A 28 7.10 -11.05 6.95
N LYS A 29 7.69 -11.00 8.15
CA LYS A 29 6.98 -10.61 9.39
C LYS A 29 7.14 -9.11 9.60
N GLY A 30 6.07 -8.45 10.02
CA GLY A 30 6.10 -7.03 10.38
C GLY A 30 4.71 -6.50 10.74
N PRO A 31 4.57 -5.16 10.82
CA PRO A 31 3.37 -4.52 11.35
C PRO A 31 2.10 -4.78 10.54
N ALA A 32 0.95 -4.85 11.23
CA ALA A 32 -0.33 -5.19 10.62
C ALA A 32 -0.85 -4.17 9.58
N GLY A 33 -0.46 -2.90 9.72
CA GLY A 33 -0.83 -1.82 8.81
C GLY A 33 0.03 -1.70 7.55
N PHE A 34 1.17 -2.40 7.47
CA PHE A 34 2.17 -2.19 6.42
C PHE A 34 1.64 -2.50 5.01
N ASP A 35 1.11 -3.71 4.79
CA ASP A 35 0.59 -4.10 3.47
C ASP A 35 -0.62 -3.25 3.07
N LEU A 36 -1.47 -2.86 4.04
CA LEU A 36 -2.61 -1.99 3.77
C LEU A 36 -2.14 -0.60 3.33
N SER A 37 -1.10 -0.06 3.98
CA SER A 37 -0.49 1.22 3.64
C SER A 37 0.05 1.23 2.23
N TYR A 38 0.86 0.22 1.90
CA TYR A 38 1.43 0.09 0.58
C TYR A 38 0.34 -0.12 -0.48
N PHE A 39 -0.66 -0.95 -0.20
CA PHE A 39 -1.78 -1.20 -1.11
C PHE A 39 -2.59 0.07 -1.41
N ILE A 40 -3.06 0.76 -0.38
CA ILE A 40 -3.88 1.97 -0.53
C ILE A 40 -3.09 3.06 -1.25
N THR A 41 -1.83 3.28 -0.84
CA THR A 41 -1.01 4.37 -1.38
C THR A 41 -0.56 4.08 -2.81
N MET A 42 -0.20 2.84 -3.13
CA MET A 42 0.33 2.47 -4.46
C MET A 42 -0.75 2.10 -5.47
N SER A 43 -1.96 1.73 -5.04
CA SER A 43 -3.02 1.28 -5.95
C SER A 43 -4.07 2.33 -6.27
N LEU A 44 -4.28 3.32 -5.39
CA LEU A 44 -5.29 4.37 -5.59
C LEU A 44 -4.69 5.67 -6.12
N THR A 45 -5.53 6.47 -6.80
CA THR A 45 -5.20 7.88 -7.02
C THR A 45 -5.23 8.65 -5.69
N VAL A 46 -4.54 9.79 -5.62
CA VAL A 46 -4.52 10.64 -4.41
C VAL A 46 -5.95 11.00 -3.96
N ASP A 47 -6.81 11.42 -4.90
CA ASP A 47 -8.20 11.77 -4.60
C ASP A 47 -9.01 10.57 -4.12
N SER A 48 -8.81 9.40 -4.74
CA SER A 48 -9.47 8.17 -4.33
C SER A 48 -9.02 7.73 -2.93
N ARG A 49 -7.72 7.86 -2.60
CA ARG A 49 -7.23 7.60 -1.24
C ARG A 49 -7.88 8.56 -0.25
N ARG A 50 -7.79 9.88 -0.46
CA ARG A 50 -8.37 10.89 0.44
C ARG A 50 -9.87 10.65 0.72
N LYS A 51 -10.62 10.23 -0.31
CA LYS A 51 -12.05 9.93 -0.18
C LYS A 51 -12.35 8.64 0.60
N ASN A 52 -11.49 7.61 0.49
CA ASN A 52 -11.82 6.26 0.94
C ASN A 52 -10.93 5.72 2.07
N GLU A 53 -9.82 6.36 2.41
CA GLU A 53 -8.79 5.86 3.33
C GLU A 53 -9.39 5.42 4.68
N LYS A 54 -10.19 6.29 5.31
CA LYS A 54 -10.84 5.97 6.59
C LYS A 54 -11.76 4.75 6.47
N ILE A 55 -12.56 4.68 5.40
CA ILE A 55 -13.51 3.58 5.17
C ILE A 55 -12.77 2.26 5.01
N LEU A 56 -11.66 2.27 4.27
CA LEU A 56 -10.84 1.08 4.03
C LEU A 56 -10.11 0.62 5.30
N LEU A 57 -9.57 1.56 6.09
CA LEU A 57 -8.96 1.27 7.40
C LEU A 57 -9.96 0.66 8.38
N ASP A 58 -11.14 1.27 8.51
CA ASP A 58 -12.22 0.77 9.37
C ASP A 58 -12.67 -0.63 8.92
N HIS A 59 -12.79 -0.86 7.60
CA HIS A 59 -13.14 -2.16 7.05
C HIS A 59 -12.08 -3.23 7.39
N TYR A 60 -10.80 -2.90 7.20
CA TYR A 60 -9.69 -3.82 7.49
C TYR A 60 -9.62 -4.16 8.99
N PHE A 61 -9.74 -3.16 9.87
CA PHE A 61 -9.78 -3.36 11.32
C PHE A 61 -10.93 -4.29 11.74
N ASN A 62 -12.14 -4.05 11.22
CA ASN A 62 -13.30 -4.89 11.51
C ASN A 62 -13.13 -6.32 10.98
N ALA A 63 -12.51 -6.49 9.81
CA ALA A 63 -12.22 -7.81 9.25
C ALA A 63 -11.22 -8.61 10.12
N ILE A 64 -10.16 -7.95 10.65
CA ILE A 64 -9.21 -8.58 11.58
C ILE A 64 -9.93 -9.03 12.87
N LYS A 65 -10.79 -8.17 13.43
CA LYS A 65 -11.59 -8.52 14.62
C LYS A 65 -12.54 -9.68 14.35
N ALA A 66 -13.24 -9.68 13.21
CA ALA A 66 -14.13 -10.78 12.82
C ALA A 66 -13.39 -12.11 12.64
N ALA A 67 -12.10 -12.07 12.28
CA ALA A 67 -11.23 -13.24 12.21
C ALA A 67 -10.72 -13.71 13.60
N GLY A 68 -11.18 -13.11 14.70
CA GLY A 68 -10.84 -13.47 16.07
C GLY A 68 -9.43 -13.03 16.48
N LYS A 69 -8.85 -12.03 15.80
CA LYS A 69 -7.55 -11.46 16.17
C LYS A 69 -7.75 -10.15 16.92
N GLU A 70 -7.07 -10.03 18.05
CA GLU A 70 -6.97 -8.78 18.77
C GLU A 70 -5.96 -7.88 18.07
N ILE A 71 -6.35 -6.62 17.88
CA ILE A 71 -5.50 -5.58 17.33
C ILE A 71 -5.93 -4.25 17.94
N ASP A 72 -4.95 -3.45 18.34
CA ASP A 72 -5.22 -2.08 18.76
C ASP A 72 -5.42 -1.18 17.54
N GLN A 73 -6.48 -0.36 17.56
CA GLN A 73 -6.81 0.49 16.42
C GLN A 73 -5.77 1.60 16.22
N THR A 74 -5.19 2.09 17.31
CA THR A 74 -4.16 3.13 17.28
C THR A 74 -2.87 2.56 16.70
N GLU A 75 -2.42 1.39 17.18
CA GLU A 75 -1.24 0.70 16.67
C GLU A 75 -1.38 0.34 15.18
N LEU A 76 -2.56 -0.13 14.75
CA LEU A 76 -2.85 -0.38 13.34
C LEU A 76 -2.73 0.89 12.50
N PHE A 77 -3.30 2.00 12.98
CA PHE A 77 -3.24 3.27 12.28
C PHE A 77 -1.82 3.84 12.22
N GLU A 78 -1.07 3.80 13.32
CA GLU A 78 0.33 4.25 13.37
C GLU A 78 1.20 3.45 12.41
N SER A 79 1.09 2.12 12.44
CA SER A 79 1.84 1.25 11.52
C SER A 79 1.42 1.42 10.04
N TYR A 80 0.16 1.78 9.78
CA TYR A 80 -0.29 2.19 8.45
C TYR A 80 0.39 3.48 8.01
N VAL A 81 0.39 4.52 8.86
CA VAL A 81 1.00 5.82 8.53
C VAL A 81 2.51 5.67 8.32
N ASP A 82 3.19 4.92 9.19
CA ASP A 82 4.64 4.68 9.08
C ASP A 82 4.98 3.88 7.82
N GLY A 83 4.11 2.96 7.39
CA GLY A 83 4.25 2.21 6.14
C GLY A 83 4.28 3.06 4.87
N ILE A 84 3.74 4.29 4.90
CA ILE A 84 3.69 5.17 3.72
C ILE A 84 5.10 5.50 3.22
N LEU A 85 6.05 5.67 4.15
CA LEU A 85 7.44 5.98 3.82
C LEU A 85 8.09 4.90 2.94
N TYR A 86 7.69 3.64 3.11
CA TYR A 86 8.19 2.55 2.29
C TYR A 86 7.87 2.74 0.80
N GLY A 87 6.68 3.25 0.47
CA GLY A 87 6.31 3.57 -0.91
C GLY A 87 7.24 4.63 -1.53
N LEU A 88 7.70 5.61 -0.75
CA LEU A 88 8.69 6.60 -1.20
C LEU A 88 10.07 5.97 -1.39
N VAL A 89 10.50 5.10 -0.48
CA VAL A 89 11.77 4.36 -0.62
C VAL A 89 11.79 3.54 -1.91
N VAL A 90 10.70 2.82 -2.21
CA VAL A 90 10.59 2.04 -3.45
C VAL A 90 10.63 2.95 -4.67
N ALA A 91 9.89 4.07 -4.65
CA ALA A 91 9.88 5.03 -5.76
C ALA A 91 11.28 5.61 -6.07
N CYS A 92 12.04 5.96 -5.03
CA CYS A 92 13.42 6.45 -5.17
C CYS A 92 14.40 5.36 -5.63
N SER A 93 14.11 4.09 -5.32
CA SER A 93 14.95 2.96 -5.68
C SER A 93 14.75 2.51 -7.13
N LEU A 94 13.56 2.70 -7.70
CA LEU A 94 13.19 2.23 -9.05
C LEU A 94 14.19 2.61 -10.15
N PRO A 95 14.61 3.89 -10.28
CA PRO A 95 15.59 4.29 -11.30
C PRO A 95 17.00 3.71 -11.08
N LEU A 96 17.31 3.25 -9.85
CA LEU A 96 18.62 2.67 -9.52
C LEU A 96 18.69 1.18 -9.82
N ILE A 97 17.56 0.48 -9.76
CA ILE A 97 17.47 -0.98 -9.91
C ILE A 97 16.85 -1.41 -11.25
N SER A 98 16.38 -0.46 -12.05
CA SER A 98 15.80 -0.67 -13.39
C SER A 98 16.45 0.27 -14.40
N ASP A 99 16.22 0.06 -15.71
CA ASP A 99 16.74 0.97 -16.74
C ASP A 99 15.98 2.31 -16.70
N GLU A 100 16.64 3.35 -16.20
CA GLU A 100 16.09 4.71 -16.13
C GLU A 100 15.75 5.31 -17.49
N LYS A 101 16.28 4.75 -18.60
CA LYS A 101 15.95 5.20 -19.95
C LYS A 101 14.57 4.73 -20.41
N GLU A 102 14.03 3.70 -19.76
CA GLU A 102 12.67 3.24 -20.05
C GLU A 102 11.64 4.23 -19.53
N GLU A 103 10.80 4.75 -20.43
CA GLU A 103 9.82 5.77 -20.07
C GLU A 103 8.81 5.27 -19.03
N ARG A 104 8.44 3.98 -19.10
CA ARG A 104 7.57 3.34 -18.11
C ARG A 104 8.15 3.36 -16.70
N VAL A 105 9.47 3.19 -16.55
CA VAL A 105 10.16 3.22 -15.24
C VAL A 105 10.06 4.63 -14.65
N LYS A 106 10.30 5.67 -15.46
CA LYS A 106 10.17 7.08 -15.02
C LYS A 106 8.74 7.43 -14.64
N GLU A 107 7.77 7.03 -15.46
CA GLU A 107 6.34 7.25 -15.19
C GLU A 107 5.93 6.61 -13.86
N LEU A 108 6.32 5.33 -13.66
CA LEU A 108 6.00 4.61 -12.44
C LEU A 108 6.67 5.26 -11.21
N ALA A 109 7.97 5.55 -11.27
CA ALA A 109 8.67 6.23 -10.19
C ALA A 109 8.04 7.59 -9.86
N THR A 110 7.65 8.37 -10.87
CA THR A 110 6.99 9.68 -10.69
C THR A 110 5.63 9.53 -10.01
N VAL A 111 4.81 8.57 -10.45
CA VAL A 111 3.49 8.30 -9.86
C VAL A 111 3.60 7.82 -8.42
N MET A 112 4.49 6.86 -8.15
CA MET A 112 4.72 6.33 -6.79
C MET A 112 5.23 7.44 -5.87
N THR A 113 6.17 8.27 -6.34
CA THR A 113 6.68 9.43 -5.58
C THR A 113 5.56 10.41 -5.24
N ARG A 114 4.75 10.81 -6.23
CA ARG A 114 3.64 11.75 -6.02
C ARG A 114 2.62 11.20 -5.02
N ARG A 115 2.23 9.92 -5.16
CA ARG A 115 1.25 9.29 -4.26
C ARG A 115 1.78 9.22 -2.82
N SER A 116 3.04 8.82 -2.64
CA SER A 116 3.68 8.75 -1.33
C SER A 116 3.83 10.12 -0.67
N ILE A 117 4.32 11.14 -1.39
CA ILE A 117 4.50 12.49 -0.84
C ILE A 117 3.15 13.10 -0.42
N GLU A 118 2.12 12.98 -1.25
CA GLU A 118 0.79 13.51 -0.90
C GLU A 118 0.17 12.75 0.29
N ALA A 119 0.43 11.45 0.41
CA ALA A 119 0.01 10.69 1.59
C ALA A 119 0.76 11.12 2.86
N LEU A 120 2.08 11.32 2.78
CA LEU A 120 2.87 11.79 3.93
C LEU A 120 2.43 13.19 4.39
N LYS A 121 2.16 14.12 3.47
CA LYS A 121 1.64 15.46 3.79
C LYS A 121 0.28 15.40 4.49
N ASP A 122 -0.64 14.60 3.96
CA ASP A 122 -1.98 14.46 4.54
C ASP A 122 -1.96 13.89 5.98
N HIS A 123 -0.90 13.15 6.33
CA HIS A 123 -0.65 12.61 7.67
C HIS A 123 0.37 13.41 8.50
N ASN A 124 0.76 14.62 8.06
CA ASN A 124 1.73 15.50 8.72
C ASN A 124 3.10 14.82 9.01
N ARG A 125 3.61 14.05 8.04
CA ARG A 125 4.90 13.33 8.09
C ARG A 125 5.98 13.92 7.16
N PHE A 126 5.70 15.04 6.50
CA PHE A 126 6.61 15.73 5.58
C PHE A 126 6.36 17.24 5.60
#